data_AF-A0A0A2LQH3-F1
#
_entry.id   AF-A0A0A2LQH3-F1
#
_cell.length_a   1.000
_cell.length_b   1.000
_cell.length_c   1.000
_cell.angle_alpha   90.00
_cell.angle_beta   90.00
_cell.angle_gamma   90.00
#
_symmetry.space_group_name_H-M   'P 1'
#
loop_
_entity.id
_entity.type
_entity.pdbx_description
1 polymer ?
#
loop_
_entity_poly.entity_id
_entity_poly.type
_entity_poly.pdbx_seq_one_letter_code
_entity_poly.pdbx_strand_id
1 'polypeptide(L)'
;MKNLLLTIALLVTVLCQAQIDFSSKTLMGEVTPNGPVLLIEESTLVTEINNNFGSNVTQLEKCEIVKGVTMGEKKEEFYYLKFTTSITNKTLVKYLFNYNGKLYIDPVNETESYQYSYTSCEGVEDCKPHLFVIDGEKGWTCGTSLVCVAEVTEENKCIKSSSIFIPE
;
A
#
# COMPACT_ATOMS: atom_id res chain seq x y z
N MET A 1 -49.14 32.45 22.12
CA MET A 1 -48.19 31.58 22.84
C MET A 1 -47.92 30.39 21.93
N LYS A 2 -46.83 30.47 21.16
CA LYS A 2 -45.52 29.84 21.45
C LYS A 2 -45.53 28.35 21.11
N ASN A 3 -44.79 28.05 20.02
CA ASN A 3 -43.86 26.94 19.82
C ASN A 3 -44.39 25.53 20.11
N LEU A 4 -44.25 24.55 19.22
CA LEU A 4 -42.93 24.09 18.81
C LEU A 4 -43.09 23.21 17.56
N LEU A 5 -42.78 23.76 16.39
CA LEU A 5 -42.34 22.95 15.25
C LEU A 5 -41.02 22.31 15.67
N LEU A 6 -41.07 21.08 16.17
CA LEU A 6 -39.89 20.23 16.20
C LEU A 6 -39.87 19.44 14.89
N THR A 7 -39.61 20.16 13.80
CA THR A 7 -39.16 19.53 12.56
C THR A 7 -37.78 18.98 12.90
N ILE A 8 -37.73 17.71 13.29
CA ILE A 8 -36.51 16.94 13.33
C ILE A 8 -36.05 16.91 11.88
N ALA A 9 -35.19 17.88 11.54
CA ALA A 9 -34.36 17.82 10.36
C ALA A 9 -33.46 16.61 10.57
N LEU A 10 -33.97 15.46 10.12
CA LEU A 10 -33.21 14.27 9.87
C LEU A 10 -32.23 14.67 8.76
N LEU A 11 -31.12 15.31 9.15
CA LEU A 11 -29.91 15.37 8.37
C LEU A 11 -29.43 13.92 8.28
N VAL A 12 -30.06 13.16 7.38
CA VAL A 12 -29.39 12.04 6.74
C VAL A 12 -28.42 12.71 5.78
N THR A 13 -27.31 13.21 6.32
CA THR A 13 -26.09 13.31 5.53
C THR A 13 -25.80 11.87 5.13
N VAL A 14 -26.29 11.50 3.94
CA VAL A 14 -25.75 10.39 3.18
C VAL A 14 -24.29 10.77 3.00
N LEU A 15 -23.46 10.32 3.93
CA LEU A 15 -22.03 10.18 3.71
C LEU A 15 -21.96 9.24 2.52
N CYS A 16 -21.87 9.82 1.33
CA CYS A 16 -21.37 9.11 0.18
C CYS A 16 -19.93 8.77 0.58
N GLN A 17 -19.77 7.63 1.25
CA GLN A 17 -18.47 7.02 1.41
C GLN A 17 -18.07 6.69 -0.02
N ALA A 18 -17.21 7.54 -0.58
CA ALA A 18 -16.64 7.30 -1.89
C ALA A 18 -15.80 6.03 -1.75
N GLN A 19 -16.39 4.90 -2.11
CA GLN A 19 -15.66 3.65 -2.20
C GLN A 19 -14.59 3.83 -3.27
N ILE A 20 -13.36 3.47 -2.95
CA ILE A 20 -12.26 3.53 -3.90
C ILE A 20 -12.40 2.33 -4.81
N ASP A 21 -12.64 2.59 -6.10
CA ASP A 21 -12.62 1.55 -7.12
C ASP A 21 -11.16 1.25 -7.50
N PHE A 22 -10.71 0.04 -7.16
CA PHE A 22 -9.38 -0.47 -7.54
C PHE A 22 -9.40 -1.29 -8.84
N SER A 23 -10.57 -1.50 -9.45
CA SER A 23 -10.68 -2.18 -10.76
C SER A 23 -10.32 -1.26 -11.93
N SER A 24 -10.28 0.05 -11.67
CA SER A 24 -9.93 1.07 -12.65
C SER A 24 -8.68 1.85 -12.24
N LYS A 25 -8.15 2.62 -13.19
CA LYS A 25 -6.98 3.48 -12.97
C LYS A 25 -7.31 4.57 -11.97
N THR A 26 -6.66 4.55 -10.82
CA THR A 26 -6.96 5.42 -9.68
C THR A 26 -5.76 6.27 -9.31
N LEU A 27 -5.94 7.59 -9.29
CA LEU A 27 -4.93 8.56 -8.89
C LEU A 27 -4.76 8.52 -7.38
N MET A 28 -3.58 8.10 -6.92
CA MET A 28 -3.26 7.99 -5.50
C MET A 28 -2.52 9.21 -4.99
N GLY A 29 -1.66 9.79 -5.82
CA GLY A 29 -0.76 10.85 -5.36
C GLY A 29 -0.07 11.62 -6.46
N GLU A 30 0.79 12.53 -6.05
CA GLU A 30 1.66 13.28 -6.95
C GLU A 30 3.06 13.49 -6.35
N VAL A 31 4.06 13.63 -7.21
CA VAL A 31 5.43 13.96 -6.86
C VAL A 31 5.57 15.48 -6.85
N THR A 32 5.81 16.03 -5.66
CA THR A 32 6.06 17.46 -5.47
C THR A 32 7.56 17.72 -5.28
N PRO A 33 8.02 18.99 -5.30
CA PRO A 33 9.40 19.32 -4.94
C PRO A 33 9.82 18.85 -3.54
N ASN A 34 8.86 18.66 -2.63
CA ASN A 34 9.11 18.20 -1.26
C ASN A 34 8.97 16.68 -1.09
N GLY A 35 8.73 15.94 -2.18
CA GLY A 35 8.50 14.50 -2.16
C GLY A 35 7.09 14.10 -2.60
N PRO A 36 6.80 12.80 -2.67
CA PRO A 36 5.48 12.31 -3.03
C PRO A 36 4.45 12.62 -1.94
N VAL A 37 3.22 12.96 -2.36
CA VAL A 37 2.09 13.28 -1.48
C VAL A 37 0.89 12.43 -1.86
N LEU A 38 0.22 11.86 -0.85
CA LEU A 38 -1.04 11.15 -1.01
C LEU A 38 -2.17 12.17 -1.22
N LEU A 39 -2.96 11.99 -2.28
CA LEU A 39 -4.10 12.87 -2.62
C LEU A 39 -5.44 12.32 -2.11
N ILE A 40 -5.50 11.03 -1.79
CA ILE A 40 -6.64 10.40 -1.14
C ILE A 40 -6.46 10.54 0.38
N GLU A 41 -7.57 10.72 1.08
CA GLU A 41 -7.57 10.79 2.55
C GLU A 41 -7.08 9.45 3.13
N GLU A 42 -6.05 9.52 3.97
CA GLU A 42 -5.31 8.33 4.46
C GLU A 42 -6.24 7.33 5.15
N SER A 43 -7.15 7.80 6.01
CA SER A 43 -8.02 6.89 6.76
C SER A 43 -9.05 6.19 5.88
N THR A 44 -9.56 6.87 4.84
CA THR A 44 -10.40 6.25 3.81
C THR A 44 -9.64 5.11 3.11
N LEU A 45 -8.42 5.37 2.64
CA LEU A 45 -7.63 4.34 1.95
C LEU A 45 -7.29 3.15 2.85
N VAL A 46 -6.86 3.40 4.10
CA VAL A 46 -6.59 2.34 5.08
C VAL A 46 -7.84 1.50 5.35
N THR A 47 -9.00 2.14 5.48
CA THR A 47 -10.28 1.46 5.72
C THR A 47 -10.66 0.56 4.56
N GLU A 48 -10.59 1.06 3.32
CA GLU A 48 -10.90 0.27 2.12
C GLU A 48 -9.98 -0.94 1.99
N ILE A 49 -8.67 -0.76 2.21
CA ILE A 49 -7.71 -1.86 2.14
C ILE A 49 -7.98 -2.90 3.24
N ASN A 50 -8.22 -2.50 4.48
CA ASN A 50 -8.55 -3.43 5.56
C ASN A 50 -9.86 -4.22 5.26
N ASN A 51 -10.86 -3.57 4.65
CA ASN A 51 -12.11 -4.22 4.26
C ASN A 51 -11.91 -5.28 3.17
N ASN A 52 -11.02 -5.02 2.20
CA ASN A 52 -10.74 -5.95 1.09
C ASN A 52 -9.87 -7.15 1.49
N PHE A 53 -8.99 -6.99 2.48
CA PHE A 53 -8.08 -8.06 2.93
C PHE A 53 -8.59 -8.86 4.14
N GLY A 54 -9.66 -8.41 4.79
CA GLY A 54 -10.26 -9.06 5.96
C GLY A 54 -9.49 -8.80 7.28
N SER A 55 -10.23 -8.82 8.39
CA SER A 55 -9.74 -8.45 9.73
C SER A 55 -8.60 -9.30 10.29
N ASN A 56 -8.39 -10.50 9.74
CA ASN A 56 -7.34 -11.44 10.18
C ASN A 56 -6.01 -11.23 9.43
N VAL A 57 -6.00 -10.46 8.34
CA VAL A 57 -4.82 -10.33 7.47
C VAL A 57 -4.14 -8.98 7.65
N THR A 58 -4.88 -7.92 8.04
CA THR A 58 -4.34 -6.56 8.09
C THR A 58 -5.18 -5.67 9.00
N GLN A 59 -4.60 -5.22 10.13
CA GLN A 59 -5.10 -4.08 10.90
C GLN A 59 -4.21 -2.88 10.59
N LEU A 60 -4.20 -2.46 9.31
CA LEU A 60 -3.39 -1.32 8.89
C LEU A 60 -3.90 -0.06 9.56
N GLU A 61 -2.99 0.83 9.90
CA GLU A 61 -3.29 2.07 10.62
C GLU A 61 -2.81 3.29 9.86
N LYS A 62 -1.72 3.16 9.11
CA LYS A 62 -1.11 4.25 8.38
C LYS A 62 -0.87 3.90 6.94
N CYS A 63 -0.91 4.92 6.08
CA CYS A 63 -0.54 4.82 4.68
C CYS A 63 0.26 6.07 4.25
N GLU A 64 1.36 5.84 3.54
CA GLU A 64 2.15 6.90 2.92
C GLU A 64 2.59 6.48 1.51
N ILE A 65 2.89 7.46 0.65
CA ILE A 65 3.61 7.19 -0.60
C ILE A 65 5.09 7.34 -0.34
N VAL A 66 5.87 6.33 -0.73
CA VAL A 66 7.32 6.33 -0.58
C VAL A 66 7.98 6.29 -1.95
N LYS A 67 9.06 7.08 -2.10
CA LYS A 67 10.00 6.95 -3.21
C LYS A 67 11.07 5.92 -2.84
N GLY A 68 11.17 4.86 -3.62
CA GLY A 68 12.18 3.81 -3.49
C GLY A 68 13.24 3.88 -4.59
N VAL A 69 14.32 3.14 -4.39
CA VAL A 69 15.32 2.83 -5.42
C VAL A 69 15.53 1.32 -5.41
N THR A 70 15.50 0.69 -6.58
CA THR A 70 15.64 -0.76 -6.69
C THR A 70 16.99 -1.24 -6.15
N MET A 71 17.01 -2.47 -5.68
CA MET A 71 18.21 -3.19 -5.28
C MET A 71 18.69 -4.14 -6.40
N GLY A 72 19.88 -4.70 -6.26
CA GLY A 72 20.48 -5.57 -7.28
C GLY A 72 21.21 -4.82 -8.40
N GLU A 73 21.13 -5.36 -9.62
CA GLU A 73 21.95 -4.98 -10.78
C GLU A 73 21.70 -3.55 -11.28
N LYS A 74 20.46 -3.08 -11.17
CA LYS A 74 20.05 -1.75 -11.62
C LYS A 74 19.47 -0.96 -10.45
N LYS A 75 19.82 0.33 -10.42
CA LYS A 75 19.28 1.32 -9.49
C LYS A 75 18.27 2.20 -10.24
N GLU A 76 17.00 1.86 -10.10
CA GLU A 76 15.89 2.53 -10.75
C GLU A 76 14.99 3.13 -9.67
N GLU A 77 14.58 4.38 -9.87
CA GLU A 77 13.64 5.02 -8.96
C GLU A 77 12.22 4.48 -9.18
N PHE A 78 11.47 4.28 -8.10
CA PHE A 78 10.08 3.85 -8.17
C PHE A 78 9.27 4.43 -7.02
N TYR A 79 7.94 4.29 -7.09
CA TYR A 79 7.01 4.78 -6.09
C TYR A 79 6.09 3.66 -5.65
N TYR A 80 5.68 3.68 -4.38
CA TYR A 80 4.78 2.67 -3.84
C TYR A 80 3.98 3.25 -2.67
N LEU A 81 2.77 2.73 -2.47
CA LEU A 81 2.06 2.88 -1.21
C LEU A 81 2.72 1.97 -0.18
N LYS A 82 2.93 2.49 1.02
CA LYS A 82 3.40 1.74 2.18
C LYS A 82 2.36 1.85 3.26
N PHE A 83 1.88 0.70 3.71
CA PHE A 83 0.97 0.58 4.83
C PHE A 83 1.68 -0.07 6.01
N THR A 84 1.39 0.42 7.21
CA THR A 84 1.95 -0.12 8.46
C THR A 84 0.86 -0.31 9.50
N THR A 85 1.12 -1.20 10.45
CA THR A 85 0.29 -1.42 11.64
C THR A 85 1.17 -1.31 12.89
N SER A 86 0.60 -0.89 14.02
CA SER A 86 1.32 -0.85 15.31
C SER A 86 1.27 -2.18 16.06
N ILE A 87 0.37 -3.07 15.65
CA ILE A 87 0.05 -4.32 16.37
C ILE A 87 1.02 -5.43 16.00
N THR A 88 1.45 -5.46 14.73
CA THR A 88 2.48 -6.36 14.23
C THR A 88 3.56 -5.53 13.56
N ASN A 89 4.81 -6.01 13.54
CA ASN A 89 5.86 -5.37 12.74
C ASN A 89 5.69 -5.77 11.26
N LYS A 90 4.49 -5.52 10.72
CA LYS A 90 4.09 -5.86 9.36
C LYS A 90 4.02 -4.60 8.52
N THR A 91 4.69 -4.65 7.38
CA THR A 91 4.62 -3.62 6.34
C THR A 91 3.99 -4.25 5.10
N LEU A 92 3.00 -3.58 4.52
CA LEU A 92 2.38 -3.94 3.24
C LEU A 92 2.73 -2.85 2.21
N VAL A 93 3.03 -3.24 0.97
CA VAL A 93 3.31 -2.29 -0.11
C VAL A 93 2.52 -2.61 -1.36
N LYS A 94 2.25 -1.58 -2.15
CA LYS A 94 1.67 -1.67 -3.50
C LYS A 94 2.40 -0.72 -4.44
N TYR A 95 2.85 -1.24 -5.57
CA TYR A 95 3.53 -0.45 -6.59
C TYR A 95 2.63 0.66 -7.15
N LEU A 96 3.21 1.82 -7.47
CA LEU A 96 2.53 2.92 -8.15
C LEU A 96 3.21 3.26 -9.47
N PHE A 97 2.39 3.42 -10.52
CA PHE A 97 2.84 3.94 -11.80
C PHE A 97 3.02 5.45 -11.73
N ASN A 98 4.16 5.93 -12.21
CA ASN A 98 4.44 7.36 -12.33
C ASN A 98 4.25 7.82 -13.78
N TYR A 99 3.21 8.62 -14.01
CA TYR A 99 2.97 9.29 -15.29
C TYR A 99 3.18 10.79 -15.12
N ASN A 100 4.37 11.26 -15.46
CA ASN A 100 4.75 12.68 -15.41
C ASN A 100 4.50 13.33 -14.03
N GLY A 101 4.89 12.65 -12.96
CA GLY A 101 4.74 13.10 -11.58
C GLY A 101 3.42 12.73 -10.94
N LYS A 102 2.45 12.16 -11.67
CA LYS A 102 1.19 11.66 -11.10
C LYS A 102 1.30 10.17 -10.83
N LEU A 103 0.89 9.74 -9.64
CA LEU A 103 1.09 8.39 -9.12
C LEU A 103 -0.24 7.63 -9.06
N TYR A 104 -0.29 6.47 -9.69
CA TYR A 104 -1.53 5.70 -9.89
C TYR A 104 -1.39 4.25 -9.45
N ILE A 105 -2.49 3.68 -8.97
CA ILE A 105 -2.77 2.25 -9.19
C ILE A 105 -3.39 2.16 -10.58
N ASP A 106 -2.86 1.31 -11.45
CA ASP A 106 -3.25 1.23 -12.86
C ASP A 106 -3.34 -0.25 -13.28
N PRO A 107 -4.43 -0.95 -12.90
CA PRO A 107 -4.56 -2.40 -13.09
C PRO A 107 -4.38 -2.84 -14.54
N VAL A 108 -4.77 -1.99 -15.50
CA VAL A 108 -4.64 -2.24 -16.95
C VAL A 108 -3.19 -2.36 -17.39
N ASN A 109 -2.26 -1.68 -16.70
CA ASN A 109 -0.83 -1.68 -17.02
C ASN A 109 -0.01 -2.60 -16.09
N GLU A 110 -0.65 -3.35 -15.20
CA GLU A 110 0.03 -4.30 -14.31
C GLU A 110 0.36 -5.61 -15.03
N THR A 111 1.42 -5.59 -15.83
CA THR A 111 1.87 -6.76 -16.62
C THR A 111 2.81 -7.69 -15.86
N GLU A 112 3.38 -7.24 -14.73
CA GLU A 112 4.36 -8.00 -13.94
C GLU A 112 3.88 -8.23 -12.49
N SER A 113 4.32 -9.35 -11.89
CA SER A 113 3.90 -9.80 -10.53
C SER A 113 4.13 -8.78 -9.43
N TYR A 114 5.22 -8.02 -9.53
CA TYR A 114 5.54 -6.97 -8.57
C TYR A 114 4.59 -5.76 -8.68
N GLN A 115 3.89 -5.60 -9.80
CA GLN A 115 2.98 -4.48 -10.05
C GLN A 115 1.57 -4.79 -9.52
N TYR A 116 1.01 -5.97 -9.82
CA TYR A 116 -0.36 -6.30 -9.40
C TYR A 116 -0.50 -6.77 -7.95
N SER A 117 0.55 -7.35 -7.36
CA SER A 117 0.48 -7.80 -5.96
C SER A 117 0.56 -6.67 -4.94
N TYR A 118 -0.09 -6.89 -3.80
CA TYR A 118 0.29 -6.26 -2.55
C TYR A 118 1.30 -7.18 -1.86
N THR A 119 2.49 -6.70 -1.55
CA THR A 119 3.51 -7.51 -0.87
C THR A 119 3.61 -7.09 0.58
N SER A 120 3.56 -8.05 1.50
CA SER A 120 3.80 -7.80 2.91
C SER A 120 4.99 -8.55 3.46
N CYS A 121 5.74 -7.87 4.32
CA CYS A 121 6.79 -8.44 5.14
C CYS A 121 6.42 -8.27 6.61
N GLU A 122 6.62 -9.31 7.39
CA GLU A 122 6.41 -9.31 8.83
C GLU A 122 7.67 -9.80 9.52
N GLY A 123 8.18 -9.00 10.46
CA GLY A 123 9.32 -9.36 11.27
C GLY A 123 9.92 -8.20 12.02
N VAL A 124 11.02 -8.41 12.72
CA VAL A 124 11.66 -7.33 13.50
C VAL A 124 12.49 -6.43 12.57
N GLU A 125 12.88 -5.25 13.08
CA GLU A 125 13.97 -4.40 12.56
C GLU A 125 14.31 -4.49 11.06
N ASP A 126 14.08 -3.42 10.28
CA ASP A 126 14.37 -3.38 8.84
C ASP A 126 13.70 -4.47 7.98
N CYS A 127 12.83 -5.31 8.54
CA CYS A 127 12.00 -6.22 7.77
C CYS A 127 10.89 -5.46 7.02
N LYS A 128 11.22 -5.00 5.81
CA LYS A 128 10.33 -4.29 4.91
C LYS A 128 10.46 -4.78 3.47
N PRO A 129 9.42 -4.58 2.64
CA PRO A 129 9.51 -4.91 1.23
C PRO A 129 10.56 -4.06 0.52
N HIS A 130 11.34 -4.71 -0.34
CA HIS A 130 12.33 -4.10 -1.22
C HIS A 130 12.12 -4.63 -2.64
N LEU A 131 12.18 -3.73 -3.63
CA LEU A 131 12.09 -4.11 -5.04
C LEU A 131 13.51 -4.35 -5.58
N PHE A 132 13.75 -5.53 -6.15
CA PHE A 132 15.04 -5.92 -6.72
C PHE A 132 14.98 -6.02 -8.23
N VAL A 133 16.15 -5.87 -8.87
CA VAL A 133 16.39 -6.18 -10.29
C VAL A 133 17.48 -7.24 -10.38
N ILE A 134 17.17 -8.38 -11.02
CA ILE A 134 18.09 -9.51 -11.26
C ILE A 134 17.77 -10.06 -12.65
N ASP A 135 18.80 -10.28 -13.48
CA ASP A 135 18.63 -10.79 -14.85
C ASP A 135 17.60 -9.97 -15.68
N GLY A 136 17.47 -8.68 -15.36
CA GLY A 136 16.51 -7.77 -15.99
C GLY A 136 15.06 -7.88 -15.49
N GLU A 137 14.74 -8.84 -14.62
CA GLU A 137 13.42 -9.01 -14.01
C GLU A 137 13.30 -8.26 -12.67
N LYS A 138 12.07 -7.85 -12.34
CA LYS A 138 11.75 -7.16 -11.09
C LYS A 138 10.91 -8.02 -10.15
N GLY A 139 11.25 -7.98 -8.86
CA GLY A 139 10.50 -8.71 -7.84
C GLY A 139 10.62 -8.09 -6.46
N TRP A 140 9.56 -8.21 -5.66
CA TRP A 140 9.61 -7.84 -4.25
C TRP A 140 10.28 -8.94 -3.43
N THR A 141 11.07 -8.53 -2.43
CA THR A 141 11.57 -9.40 -1.37
C THR A 141 11.41 -8.71 -0.02
N CYS A 142 11.54 -9.48 1.05
CA CYS A 142 11.57 -8.97 2.41
C CYS A 142 13.02 -8.91 2.91
N GLY A 143 13.46 -7.73 3.34
CA GLY A 143 14.86 -7.50 3.75
C GLY A 143 15.81 -7.23 2.58
N THR A 144 17.10 -7.12 2.89
CA THR A 144 18.13 -6.67 1.94
C THR A 144 18.85 -7.80 1.20
N SER A 145 18.52 -9.05 1.53
CA SER A 145 19.11 -10.27 0.97
C SER A 145 18.03 -11.13 0.29
N LEU A 146 18.41 -11.78 -0.81
CA LEU A 146 17.54 -12.69 -1.57
C LEU A 146 17.74 -14.11 -1.07
N VAL A 147 17.29 -14.37 0.15
CA VAL A 147 17.39 -15.69 0.79
C VAL A 147 16.01 -16.16 1.21
N CYS A 148 15.67 -17.39 0.84
CA CYS A 148 14.54 -18.09 1.44
C CYS A 148 15.00 -18.60 2.81
N VAL A 149 14.48 -18.03 3.89
CA VAL A 149 14.84 -18.44 5.24
C VAL A 149 13.59 -18.90 5.97
N ALA A 150 13.67 -20.08 6.58
CA ALA A 150 12.56 -20.68 7.32
C ALA A 150 12.43 -20.14 8.76
N GLU A 151 13.47 -19.49 9.28
CA GLU A 151 13.57 -19.03 10.67
C GLU A 151 14.24 -17.65 10.77
N VAL A 152 13.97 -16.95 11.87
CA VAL A 152 14.57 -15.63 12.18
C VAL A 152 15.97 -15.86 12.71
N THR A 153 16.96 -15.15 12.16
CA THR A 153 18.34 -15.18 12.63
C THR A 153 18.86 -13.74 12.79
N GLU A 154 20.03 -13.54 13.40
CA GLU A 154 20.67 -12.21 13.41
C GLU A 154 20.86 -11.63 12.01
N GLU A 155 21.03 -12.50 11.01
CA GLU A 155 21.19 -12.14 9.60
C GLU A 155 19.85 -11.98 8.86
N ASN A 156 18.79 -12.64 9.34
CA ASN A 156 17.45 -12.56 8.74
C ASN A 156 16.39 -12.14 9.76
N LYS A 157 15.97 -10.89 9.65
CA LYS A 157 15.00 -10.25 10.54
C LYS A 157 13.54 -10.44 10.09
N CYS A 158 13.33 -11.03 8.90
CA CYS A 158 12.02 -11.29 8.34
C CYS A 158 11.52 -12.71 8.64
N ILE A 159 10.32 -12.78 9.22
CA ILE A 159 9.69 -14.03 9.68
C ILE A 159 8.73 -14.56 8.63
N LYS A 160 8.04 -13.65 7.92
CA LYS A 160 7.03 -14.01 6.94
C LYS A 160 7.02 -13.01 5.78
N SER A 161 6.89 -13.56 4.58
CA SER A 161 6.57 -12.82 3.37
C SER A 161 5.26 -13.36 2.81
N SER A 162 4.40 -12.49 2.30
CA SER A 162 3.25 -12.90 1.52
C SER A 162 2.92 -11.89 0.44
N SER A 163 2.55 -12.39 -0.74
CA SER A 163 1.96 -11.61 -1.81
C SER A 163 0.45 -11.86 -1.79
N ILE A 164 -0.32 -10.80 -1.65
CA ILE A 164 -1.77 -10.84 -1.64
C ILE A 164 -2.28 -10.19 -2.92
N PHE A 165 -3.21 -10.86 -3.57
CA PHE A 165 -3.92 -10.37 -4.74
C PHE A 165 -5.31 -9.96 -4.28
N ILE A 166 -5.73 -8.73 -4.58
CA ILE A 166 -7.13 -8.35 -4.39
C ILE A 166 -7.89 -8.98 -5.56
N PRO A 167 -8.80 -9.94 -5.33
CA PRO A 167 -9.63 -10.46 -6.40
C PRO A 167 -10.56 -9.36 -6.92
N GLU A 168 -10.74 -9.33 -8.25
CA GLU A 168 -11.70 -8.45 -8.95
C GLU A 168 -13.15 -8.64 -8.48
#